data_AF-A0A7X9C2H2-F1
#
_entry.id   AF-A0A7X9C2H2-F1
#
_cell.length_a   1.000
_cell.length_b   1.000
_cell.length_c   1.000
_cell.angle_alpha   90.00
_cell.angle_beta   90.00
_cell.angle_gamma   90.00
#
_symmetry.space_group_name_H-M   'P 1'
#
loop_
_entity.id
_entity.type
_entity.pdbx_description
1 polymer ?
#
loop_
_entity_poly.entity_id
_entity_poly.type
_entity_poly.pdbx_seq_one_letter_code
_entity_poly.pdbx_strand_id
1 'polypeptide(L)'
;MNNNRPILHISIYYSGSSQIKAHLRKKLTAYSKRLAEDPCNPIVDIRIDNLDAQEEKRVLLELSYDGVMTNSLSKQLKNAGNFYTVIATLAALTMQRLYEKNTSAGTENWLLISLTPLMISANTYKIKWLSGYNCC
;
A
#
# COMPACT_ATOMS: atom_id res chain seq x y z
N MET A 1 -26.21 2.58 -14.31
CA MET A 1 -25.47 1.96 -13.19
C MET A 1 -24.16 2.71 -13.06
N ASN A 2 -23.95 3.43 -11.95
CA ASN A 2 -22.76 4.26 -11.76
C ASN A 2 -21.58 3.33 -11.44
N ASN A 3 -20.65 3.19 -12.39
CA ASN A 3 -19.41 2.42 -12.26
C ASN A 3 -18.36 3.14 -11.37
N ASN A 4 -18.78 3.83 -10.30
CA ASN A 4 -17.88 4.57 -9.41
C ASN A 4 -17.30 3.65 -8.34
N ARG A 5 -16.64 2.57 -8.76
CA ARG A 5 -15.92 1.68 -7.87
C ARG A 5 -14.70 2.44 -7.34
N PRO A 6 -14.52 2.59 -6.01
CA PRO A 6 -13.38 3.31 -5.47
C PRO A 6 -12.08 2.64 -5.90
N ILE A 7 -11.06 3.43 -6.17
CA ILE A 7 -9.73 3.00 -6.55
C ILE A 7 -8.80 3.19 -5.36
N LEU A 8 -8.01 2.17 -5.03
CA LEU A 8 -6.93 2.24 -4.07
C LEU A 8 -5.60 2.03 -4.80
N HIS A 9 -4.81 3.11 -4.90
CA HIS A 9 -3.45 3.09 -5.40
C HIS A 9 -2.48 2.72 -4.26
N ILE A 10 -1.75 1.62 -4.45
CA ILE A 10 -0.73 1.14 -3.52
C ILE A 10 0.63 1.24 -4.18
N SER A 11 1.49 2.08 -3.61
CA SER A 11 2.88 2.24 -4.05
C SER A 11 3.83 1.64 -3.02
N ILE A 12 4.65 0.68 -3.44
CA ILE A 12 5.54 -0.09 -2.58
C ILE A 12 6.98 0.18 -2.97
N TYR A 13 7.74 0.78 -2.07
CA TYR A 13 9.18 0.84 -2.17
C TYR A 13 9.78 -0.34 -1.40
N TYR A 14 10.58 -1.14 -2.09
CA TYR A 14 11.29 -2.27 -1.50
C TYR A 14 12.75 -2.23 -1.94
N SER A 15 13.65 -2.04 -0.96
CA SER A 15 15.09 -1.93 -1.16
C SER A 15 15.87 -3.20 -0.82
N GLY A 16 15.19 -4.34 -0.68
CA GLY A 16 15.84 -5.64 -0.49
C GLY A 16 16.15 -6.37 -1.80
N SER A 17 16.35 -7.69 -1.72
CA SER A 17 16.85 -8.49 -2.84
C SER A 17 15.91 -8.53 -4.07
N SER A 18 16.48 -8.53 -5.27
CA SER A 18 15.74 -8.65 -6.53
C SER A 18 14.92 -9.95 -6.62
N GLN A 19 15.42 -11.05 -6.05
CA GLN A 19 14.72 -12.32 -6.00
C GLN A 19 13.41 -12.20 -5.21
N ILE A 20 13.45 -11.66 -3.99
CA ILE A 20 12.25 -11.44 -3.17
C ILE A 20 11.31 -10.46 -3.88
N LYS A 21 11.84 -9.39 -4.49
CA LYS A 21 11.05 -8.41 -5.27
C LYS A 21 10.24 -9.07 -6.39
N ALA A 22 10.85 -10.00 -7.13
CA ALA A 22 10.18 -10.72 -8.21
C ALA A 22 9.06 -11.65 -7.69
N HIS A 23 9.31 -12.40 -6.62
CA HIS A 23 8.28 -13.24 -6.00
C HIS A 23 7.15 -12.41 -5.39
N LEU A 24 7.48 -11.28 -4.77
CA LEU A 24 6.52 -10.36 -4.20
C LEU A 24 5.61 -9.78 -5.29
N ARG A 25 6.17 -9.35 -6.42
CA ARG A 25 5.40 -8.87 -7.59
C ARG A 25 4.36 -9.89 -8.04
N LYS A 26 4.76 -11.17 -8.21
CA LYS A 26 3.83 -12.25 -8.60
C LYS A 26 2.67 -12.40 -7.60
N LYS A 27 2.95 -12.39 -6.30
CA LYS A 27 1.93 -12.49 -5.25
C LYS A 27 0.98 -11.29 -5.24
N LEU A 28 1.50 -10.07 -5.40
CA LEU A 28 0.70 -8.84 -5.41
C LEU A 28 -0.19 -8.76 -6.66
N THR A 29 0.30 -9.15 -7.83
CA THR A 29 -0.52 -9.24 -9.05
C THR A 29 -1.66 -10.26 -8.91
N ALA A 30 -1.41 -11.42 -8.29
CA ALA A 30 -2.47 -12.40 -8.03
C ALA A 30 -3.50 -11.85 -7.03
N TYR A 31 -3.04 -11.10 -6.02
CA TYR A 31 -3.90 -10.47 -5.03
C TYR A 31 -4.81 -9.40 -5.63
N SER A 32 -4.29 -8.49 -6.45
CA SER A 32 -5.10 -7.44 -7.09
C SER A 32 -6.13 -8.04 -8.05
N LYS A 33 -5.77 -9.07 -8.82
CA LYS A 33 -6.72 -9.81 -9.68
C LYS A 33 -7.88 -10.40 -8.88
N ARG A 34 -7.58 -11.09 -7.78
CA ARG A 34 -8.60 -11.69 -6.90
C ARG A 34 -9.54 -10.62 -6.31
N LEU A 35 -9.03 -9.44 -5.94
CA LEU A 35 -9.89 -8.35 -5.46
C LEU A 35 -10.80 -7.80 -6.55
N ALA A 36 -10.32 -7.74 -7.80
CA ALA A 36 -11.10 -7.24 -8.92
C ALA A 36 -12.30 -8.13 -9.27
N GLU A 37 -12.20 -9.45 -9.04
CA GLU A 37 -13.25 -10.45 -9.31
C GLU A 37 -14.53 -10.24 -8.49
N ASP A 38 -14.41 -9.74 -7.26
CA ASP A 38 -15.55 -9.44 -6.39
C ASP A 38 -15.95 -7.97 -6.52
N PRO A 39 -17.12 -7.63 -7.09
CA PRO A 39 -17.53 -6.25 -7.37
C PRO A 39 -17.69 -5.37 -6.14
N CYS A 40 -17.81 -5.95 -4.94
CA CYS A 40 -17.93 -5.20 -3.70
C CYS A 40 -16.60 -4.58 -3.24
N ASN A 41 -15.45 -5.12 -3.66
CA ASN A 41 -14.13 -4.59 -3.30
C ASN A 41 -13.78 -3.30 -4.06
N PRO A 42 -12.77 -2.50 -3.67
CA PRO A 42 -12.27 -1.44 -4.53
C PRO A 42 -11.42 -2.02 -5.67
N ILE A 43 -11.20 -1.21 -6.71
CA ILE A 43 -10.15 -1.48 -7.69
C ILE A 43 -8.82 -1.20 -7.00
N VAL A 44 -7.91 -2.17 -6.96
CA VAL A 44 -6.60 -1.99 -6.30
C VAL A 44 -5.47 -2.00 -7.33
N ASP A 45 -4.84 -0.84 -7.55
CA ASP A 45 -3.63 -0.71 -8.39
C ASP A 45 -2.39 -0.82 -7.50
N ILE A 46 -1.65 -1.93 -7.62
CA ILE A 46 -0.45 -2.18 -6.81
C ILE A 46 0.80 -2.09 -7.67
N ARG A 47 1.72 -1.20 -7.28
CA ARG A 47 3.02 -1.04 -7.95
C ARG A 47 4.16 -1.18 -6.95
N ILE A 48 5.24 -1.82 -7.41
CA ILE A 48 6.53 -1.79 -6.71
C ILE A 48 7.41 -0.76 -7.40
N ASP A 49 7.50 0.42 -6.80
CA ASP A 49 8.19 1.60 -7.33
C ASP A 49 9.66 1.65 -6.89
N ASN A 50 10.44 2.52 -7.53
CA ASN A 50 11.71 3.01 -6.99
C ASN A 50 11.44 4.11 -5.95
N LEU A 51 12.51 4.62 -5.34
CA LEU A 51 12.39 5.66 -4.33
C LEU A 51 11.80 6.95 -4.91
N ASP A 52 12.31 7.39 -6.07
CA ASP A 52 11.91 8.65 -6.71
C ASP A 52 10.41 8.67 -7.04
N ALA A 53 9.89 7.61 -7.68
CA ALA A 53 8.47 7.53 -7.99
C ALA A 53 7.59 7.38 -6.74
N GLN A 54 8.11 6.82 -5.65
CA GLN A 54 7.38 6.81 -4.37
C GLN A 54 7.35 8.21 -3.74
N GLU A 55 8.42 8.98 -3.83
CA GLU A 55 8.47 10.37 -3.34
C GLU A 55 7.55 11.29 -4.15
N GLU A 56 7.51 11.16 -5.48
CA GLU A 56 6.53 11.88 -6.32
C GLU A 56 5.09 11.60 -5.86
N LYS A 57 4.75 10.33 -5.63
CA LYS A 57 3.43 9.92 -5.12
C LYS A 57 3.18 10.40 -3.69
N ARG A 58 4.23 10.56 -2.88
CA ARG A 58 4.12 11.16 -1.54
C ARG A 58 3.72 12.63 -1.63
N VAL A 59 4.34 13.39 -2.52
CA VAL A 59 3.96 14.79 -2.77
C VAL A 59 2.51 14.87 -3.25
N LEU A 60 2.10 14.00 -4.19
CA LEU A 60 0.71 13.94 -4.65
C LEU A 60 -0.26 13.62 -3.51
N LEU A 61 0.09 12.67 -2.62
CA LEU A 61 -0.70 12.36 -1.44
C LEU A 61 -0.82 13.58 -0.51
N GLU A 62 0.27 14.28 -0.23
CA GLU A 62 0.27 15.46 0.64
C GLU A 62 -0.56 16.62 0.06
N LEU A 63 -0.62 16.74 -1.28
CA LEU A 63 -1.43 17.75 -1.97
C LEU A 63 -2.92 17.38 -2.08
N SER A 64 -3.26 16.09 -2.00
CA SER A 64 -4.62 15.58 -2.26
C SER A 64 -5.47 15.43 -1.00
N TYR A 65 -4.88 15.53 0.20
CA TYR A 65 -5.56 15.28 1.48
C TYR A 65 -5.22 16.37 2.50
N ASP A 66 -6.17 16.67 3.39
CA ASP A 66 -5.97 17.65 4.47
C ASP A 66 -4.84 17.25 5.44
N GLY A 67 -4.57 15.94 5.54
CA GLY A 67 -3.49 15.40 6.33
C GLY A 67 -3.03 14.03 5.86
N VAL A 68 -1.80 13.68 6.25
CA VAL A 68 -1.20 12.38 5.94
C VAL A 68 -0.90 11.64 7.23
N MET A 69 -1.55 10.49 7.41
CA MET A 69 -1.22 9.60 8.52
C MET A 69 0.05 8.83 8.18
N THR A 70 1.08 9.02 8.98
CA THR A 70 2.36 8.30 8.87
C THR A 70 2.51 7.34 10.03
N ASN A 71 2.77 6.08 9.71
CA ASN A 71 3.02 5.05 10.71
C ASN A 71 4.30 4.29 10.38
N SER A 72 4.92 3.70 11.39
CA SER A 72 6.06 2.81 11.18
C SER A 72 6.16 1.74 12.24
N LEU A 73 6.66 0.57 11.84
CA LEU A 73 7.01 -0.52 12.75
C LEU A 73 8.25 -1.25 12.25
N SER A 74 8.97 -1.90 13.16
CA SER A 74 10.09 -2.78 12.81
C SER A 74 9.66 -4.24 12.95
N LYS A 75 9.93 -5.07 11.93
CA LYS A 75 9.56 -6.48 11.95
C LYS A 75 10.58 -7.33 11.20
N GLN A 76 10.77 -8.55 11.67
CA GLN A 76 11.54 -9.56 10.95
C GLN A 76 10.71 -10.14 9.79
N LEU A 77 11.24 -10.01 8.57
CA LEU A 77 10.63 -10.47 7.34
C LEU A 77 11.64 -11.29 6.55
N LYS A 78 11.47 -12.62 6.58
CA LYS A 78 12.46 -13.58 6.04
C LYS A 78 12.27 -13.92 4.57
N ASN A 79 11.03 -13.87 4.07
CA ASN A 79 10.72 -14.31 2.71
C ASN A 79 9.57 -13.47 2.11
N ALA A 80 9.35 -13.62 0.80
CA ALA A 80 8.32 -12.90 0.06
C ALA A 80 6.89 -13.09 0.62
N GLY A 81 6.61 -14.22 1.28
CA GLY A 81 5.34 -14.47 1.95
C GLY A 81 5.11 -13.55 3.16
N ASN A 82 6.15 -13.33 3.98
CA ASN A 82 6.08 -12.38 5.10
C ASN A 82 5.83 -10.95 4.61
N PHE A 83 6.54 -10.50 3.58
CA PHE A 83 6.33 -9.17 2.97
C PHE A 83 4.92 -9.04 2.40
N TYR A 84 4.48 -10.04 1.63
CA TYR A 84 3.14 -10.08 1.06
C TYR A 84 2.06 -9.97 2.14
N THR A 85 2.20 -10.72 3.24
CA THR A 85 1.23 -10.70 4.34
C THR A 85 1.10 -9.30 4.93
N VAL A 86 2.22 -8.62 5.21
CA VAL A 86 2.22 -7.25 5.73
C VAL A 86 1.52 -6.30 4.75
N ILE A 87 1.88 -6.34 3.47
CA ILE A 87 1.29 -5.47 2.44
C ILE A 87 -0.22 -5.72 2.30
N ALA A 88 -0.64 -6.98 2.24
CA ALA A 88 -2.05 -7.34 2.11
C ALA A 88 -2.86 -6.93 3.35
N THR A 89 -2.29 -7.06 4.56
CA THR A 89 -2.92 -6.57 5.80
C THR A 89 -3.06 -5.05 5.78
N LEU A 90 -2.01 -4.31 5.42
CA LEU A 90 -2.09 -2.85 5.32
C LEU A 90 -3.11 -2.41 4.26
N ALA A 91 -3.13 -3.08 3.10
CA ALA A 91 -4.14 -2.85 2.06
C ALA A 91 -5.56 -3.09 2.61
N ALA A 92 -5.80 -4.21 3.29
CA ALA A 92 -7.11 -4.54 3.87
C ALA A 92 -7.57 -3.51 4.91
N LEU A 93 -6.67 -3.09 5.81
CA LEU A 93 -6.97 -2.04 6.79
C LEU A 93 -7.28 -0.70 6.12
N THR A 94 -6.53 -0.34 5.07
CA THR A 94 -6.84 0.87 4.31
C THR A 94 -8.19 0.76 3.61
N MET A 95 -8.50 -0.37 2.98
CA MET A 95 -9.80 -0.61 2.34
C MET A 95 -10.96 -0.53 3.36
N GLN A 96 -10.83 -1.13 4.54
CA GLN A 96 -11.84 -1.01 5.61
C GLN A 96 -12.11 0.44 5.96
N ARG A 97 -11.06 1.26 6.13
CA ARG A 97 -11.20 2.70 6.39
C ARG A 97 -11.90 3.45 5.25
N LEU A 98 -11.78 2.99 4.00
CA LEU A 98 -12.51 3.58 2.86
C LEU A 98 -14.01 3.37 2.99
N TYR A 99 -14.44 2.17 3.39
CA TYR A 99 -15.87 1.86 3.57
C TYR A 99 -16.47 2.49 4.82
N GLU A 100 -15.69 2.68 5.88
CA GLU A 100 -16.14 3.34 7.11
C GLU A 100 -16.34 4.85 6.93
N LYS A 101 -15.53 5.51 6.09
CA LYS A 101 -15.69 6.94 5.76
C LYS A 101 -16.79 7.13 4.72
N ASN A 102 -18.04 7.16 5.17
CA ASN A 102 -19.22 7.32 4.32
C ASN A 102 -19.29 8.72 3.66
N THR A 103 -19.44 8.73 2.33
CA THR A 103 -19.97 9.78 1.43
C THR A 103 -19.11 10.93 0.91
N SER A 104 -17.92 11.26 1.45
CA SER A 104 -17.10 12.37 0.93
C SER A 104 -15.63 12.04 0.63
N ALA A 105 -15.16 10.83 0.96
CA ALA A 105 -13.85 10.37 0.54
C ALA A 105 -13.88 10.13 -0.97
N GLY A 106 -13.03 10.85 -1.72
CA GLY A 106 -12.96 10.77 -3.18
C GLY A 106 -12.88 9.35 -3.71
N THR A 107 -13.21 9.19 -4.99
CA THR A 107 -13.19 7.91 -5.70
C THR A 107 -11.79 7.28 -5.78
N GLU A 108 -10.74 8.00 -5.40
CA GLU A 108 -9.35 7.53 -5.43
C GLU A 108 -8.68 7.68 -4.06
N ASN A 109 -7.96 6.64 -3.65
CA ASN A 109 -7.26 6.56 -2.38
C ASN A 109 -5.83 6.08 -2.54
N TRP A 110 -4.95 6.50 -1.63
CA TRP A 110 -3.52 6.23 -1.71
C TRP A 110 -2.98 5.56 -0.45
N LEU A 111 -2.15 4.55 -0.66
CA LEU A 111 -1.35 3.87 0.36
C LEU A 111 0.09 3.74 -0.13
N LEU A 112 1.01 4.45 0.53
CA LEU A 112 2.45 4.33 0.29
C LEU A 112 3.03 3.41 1.35
N ILE A 113 3.82 2.41 0.94
CA ILE A 113 4.49 1.46 1.84
C ILE A 113 5.98 1.45 1.51
N SER A 114 6.83 1.70 2.49
CA SER A 114 8.29 1.60 2.37
C SER A 114 8.78 0.44 3.23
N LEU A 115 9.55 -0.46 2.62
CA LEU A 115 10.13 -1.66 3.22
C LEU A 115 11.65 -1.56 3.15
N THR A 116 12.26 -1.02 4.20
CA THR A 116 13.70 -0.73 4.24
C THR A 116 14.42 -1.65 5.21
N PRO A 117 15.49 -2.36 4.83
CA PRO A 117 16.24 -3.21 5.74
C PRO A 117 16.90 -2.36 6.83
N LEU A 118 16.90 -2.87 8.07
CA LEU A 118 17.63 -2.28 9.18
C LEU A 118 18.98 -2.99 9.34
N MET A 119 20.05 -2.21 9.46
CA MET A 119 21.43 -2.71 9.62
C MET A 119 21.65 -3.49 10.93
N ILE A 120 20.72 -3.38 11.88
CA ILE A 120 20.87 -3.83 13.27
C ILE A 120 20.63 -5.35 13.41
N SER A 121 19.89 -5.97 12.49
CA SER A 121 19.67 -7.42 12.52
C SER A 121 19.27 -7.99 11.16
N ALA A 122 19.76 -9.20 10.87
CA ALA A 122 19.45 -9.91 9.64
C ALA A 122 17.93 -10.06 9.48
N ASN A 123 17.44 -9.75 8.28
CA ASN A 123 16.03 -9.84 7.90
C ASN A 123 15.08 -8.92 8.69
N THR A 124 15.57 -7.94 9.45
CA THR A 124 14.70 -6.93 10.07
C THR A 124 14.50 -5.77 9.12
N TYR A 125 13.25 -5.36 8.95
CA TYR A 125 12.86 -4.26 8.08
C TYR A 125 12.08 -3.22 8.89
N LYS A 126 12.36 -1.95 8.62
CA LYS A 126 11.47 -0.85 8.95
C LYS A 126 10.39 -0.81 7.88
N ILE A 127 9.16 -1.04 8.32
CA ILE A 127 7.96 -0.90 7.52
C ILE A 127 7.39 0.48 7.85
N LYS A 128 7.41 1.41 6.91
CA LYS A 128 6.74 2.71 7.02
C LYS A 128 5.55 2.71 6.07
N TRP A 129 4.42 3.26 6.48
CA TRP A 129 3.30 3.46 5.55
C TRP A 129 2.60 4.78 5.78
N LEU A 130 2.11 5.35 4.68
CA LEU A 130 1.42 6.62 4.63
C LEU A 130 0.08 6.46 3.94
N SER A 131 -0.95 7.11 4.47
CA SER A 131 -2.28 7.16 3.88
C SER A 131 -2.90 8.53 4.10
N GLY A 132 -3.66 9.02 3.13
CA GLY A 132 -4.40 10.27 3.26
C GLY A 132 -5.51 10.20 4.33
N TYR A 133 -5.82 11.34 4.92
CA TYR A 133 -6.95 11.54 5.80
C TYR A 133 -7.54 12.92 5.56
N ASN A 134 -8.79 12.99 5.10
CA ASN A 134 -9.56 14.24 5.08
C ASN A 134 -10.10 14.49 6.49
N CYS A 135 -9.87 15.70 7.01
CA CYS A 135 -10.51 16.17 8.22
C CYS A 135 -11.99 16.44 7.94
N CYS A 136 -12.84 16.15 8.93
CA CYS A 136 -14.27 16.41 8.88
C CYS A 136 -14.57 17.91 8.78
#